data_AF-A0AB34J6C7-F1
#
_entry.id   AF-A0AB34J6C7-F1
#
_cell.length_a   1.000
_cell.length_b   1.000
_cell.length_c   1.000
_cell.angle_alpha   90.00
_cell.angle_beta   90.00
_cell.angle_gamma   90.00
#
_symmetry.space_group_name_H-M   'P 1'
#
loop_
_entity.id
_entity.type
_entity.pdbx_description
1 polymer ?
#
loop_
_entity_poly.entity_id
_entity_poly.type
_entity_poly.pdbx_seq_one_letter_code
_entity_poly.pdbx_strand_id
1 'polypeptide(L)'
;MHRRWLPMACLFVATTLLWRLTSPPPPAADPPPPSPRRRPPLPYTYASTLEWLRTANLSEALAGASWRPSLDEFDLDAARHGKWGAWLRDDEPVFAAAKAVNRWLFLEPLFYSGGRGSTAAAPMHLYILHALRPAAAASRTPTLLDAGCGVGFLLQAWLLLAGEGARAVGVDIDSRAVAAARRHLSSAHALAAGVARPRRTRVEVRRGDALAPPPTLLRDGEADAVNVGLAVEGVGALRGLRRVLRVGGRLAAPLCAAAQPADVPAGMCVARFTVMSKGEDGELYPLPSDPGVEVRFIKAMTPETFPPPELELQRKLKRAMAHRLIVS
;
A
#
# COMPACT_ATOMS: atom_id res chain seq x y z
N MET A 1 -79.28 22.41 -1.57
CA MET A 1 -78.08 22.13 -2.39
C MET A 1 -76.85 22.69 -1.67
N HIS A 2 -76.15 21.88 -0.87
CA HIS A 2 -74.87 22.27 -0.28
C HIS A 2 -73.86 21.14 -0.50
N ARG A 3 -72.98 21.29 -1.50
CA ARG A 3 -71.85 20.39 -1.73
C ARG A 3 -70.76 20.74 -0.72
N ARG A 4 -70.51 19.82 0.22
CA ARG A 4 -69.36 19.85 1.13
C ARG A 4 -68.10 19.52 0.34
N TRP A 5 -67.18 20.48 0.26
CA TRP A 5 -65.78 20.25 -0.08
C TRP A 5 -65.01 19.91 1.21
N LEU A 6 -63.89 19.18 1.06
CA LEU A 6 -62.95 18.61 2.05
C LEU A 6 -63.25 17.14 2.42
N PRO A 7 -62.28 16.22 2.22
CA PRO A 7 -60.91 16.37 2.74
C PRO A 7 -59.81 15.94 1.74
N MET A 8 -59.09 16.88 1.14
CA MET A 8 -57.88 16.57 0.36
C MET A 8 -56.59 17.09 1.02
N ALA A 9 -56.70 17.97 2.02
CA ALA A 9 -55.56 18.56 2.71
C ALA A 9 -54.87 17.59 3.69
N CYS A 10 -55.61 16.66 4.33
CA CYS A 10 -55.01 15.75 5.32
C CYS A 10 -54.15 14.64 4.69
N LEU A 11 -54.40 14.27 3.43
CA LEU A 11 -53.64 13.18 2.78
C LEU A 11 -52.23 13.62 2.35
N PHE A 12 -52.01 14.90 2.09
CA PHE A 12 -50.71 15.43 1.67
C PHE A 12 -49.71 15.62 2.82
N VAL A 13 -50.20 15.84 4.05
CA VAL A 13 -49.34 16.01 5.23
C VAL A 13 -48.80 14.66 5.71
N ALA A 14 -49.58 13.59 5.61
CA ALA A 14 -49.17 12.25 6.04
C ALA A 14 -48.08 11.64 5.13
N THR A 15 -48.14 11.87 3.82
CA THR A 15 -47.15 11.35 2.85
C THR A 15 -45.81 12.08 2.92
N THR A 16 -45.80 13.39 3.21
CA THR A 16 -44.56 14.16 3.40
C THR A 16 -43.86 13.84 4.72
N LEU A 17 -44.60 13.54 5.79
CA LEU A 17 -44.03 13.07 7.06
C LEU A 17 -43.43 11.67 6.97
N LEU A 18 -44.09 10.74 6.27
CA LEU A 18 -43.53 9.40 6.05
C LEU A 18 -42.24 9.45 5.20
N TRP A 19 -42.20 10.29 4.15
CA TRP A 19 -41.02 10.43 3.30
C TRP A 19 -39.82 11.04 4.04
N ARG A 20 -40.04 11.97 4.97
CA ARG A 20 -38.95 12.50 5.83
C ARG A 20 -38.43 11.49 6.85
N LEU A 21 -39.24 10.53 7.29
CA LEU A 21 -38.82 9.50 8.24
C LEU A 21 -38.09 8.32 7.58
N THR A 22 -38.32 8.09 6.27
CA THR A 22 -37.67 7.00 5.53
C THR A 22 -36.53 7.46 4.61
N SER A 23 -36.37 8.76 4.38
CA SER A 23 -35.25 9.27 3.60
C SER A 23 -33.96 9.13 4.41
N PRO A 24 -32.87 8.59 3.82
CA PRO A 24 -31.58 8.60 4.49
C PRO A 24 -31.24 10.06 4.85
N PRO A 25 -30.59 10.30 6.00
CA PRO A 25 -30.15 11.64 6.34
C PRO A 25 -29.34 12.20 5.16
N PRO A 26 -29.51 13.50 4.82
CA PRO A 26 -28.64 14.11 3.83
C PRO A 26 -27.19 13.79 4.20
N PRO A 27 -26.33 13.46 3.22
CA PRO A 27 -24.92 13.25 3.50
C PRO A 27 -24.44 14.42 4.34
N ALA A 28 -23.77 14.12 5.46
CA ALA A 28 -23.24 15.14 6.33
C ALA A 28 -22.52 16.18 5.45
N ALA A 29 -22.86 17.46 5.63
CA ALA A 29 -22.19 18.53 4.90
C ALA A 29 -20.68 18.30 5.04
N ASP A 30 -19.97 18.30 3.91
CA ASP A 30 -18.53 18.13 3.92
C ASP A 30 -17.95 19.15 4.93
N PRO A 31 -17.10 18.71 5.87
CA PRO A 31 -16.49 19.63 6.82
C PRO A 31 -15.85 20.79 6.04
N PRO A 32 -15.91 22.03 6.56
CA PRO A 32 -15.32 23.18 5.88
C PRO A 32 -13.89 22.85 5.48
N PRO A 33 -13.46 23.27 4.27
CA PRO A 33 -12.13 22.94 3.80
C PRO A 33 -11.14 23.43 4.86
N PRO A 34 -10.25 22.56 5.36
CA PRO A 34 -9.27 22.93 6.36
C PRO A 34 -8.50 24.17 5.88
N SER A 35 -8.14 25.07 6.81
CA SER A 35 -7.24 26.20 6.53
C SER A 35 -6.08 25.72 5.65
N PRO A 36 -5.58 26.54 4.68
CA PRO A 36 -4.66 26.08 3.64
C PRO A 36 -3.54 25.26 4.26
N ARG A 37 -3.72 23.93 4.19
CA ARG A 37 -2.89 22.99 4.93
C ARG A 37 -1.49 23.23 4.45
N ARG A 38 -0.57 23.57 5.36
CA ARG A 38 0.85 23.66 5.04
C ARG A 38 1.24 22.28 4.51
N ARG A 39 1.30 22.15 3.18
CA ARG A 39 1.76 20.96 2.47
C ARG A 39 3.21 21.22 2.06
N PRO A 40 3.99 20.16 1.75
CA PRO A 40 5.29 20.36 1.13
C PRO A 40 5.18 21.24 -0.13
N PRO A 41 6.21 22.02 -0.45
CA PRO A 41 6.25 22.85 -1.65
C PRO A 41 5.95 22.05 -2.93
N LEU A 42 5.27 22.71 -3.88
CA LEU A 42 5.13 22.23 -5.25
C LEU A 42 5.90 23.17 -6.19
N PRO A 43 6.60 22.64 -7.22
CA PRO A 43 6.67 21.22 -7.57
C PRO A 43 7.53 20.42 -6.58
N TYR A 44 7.22 19.13 -6.41
CA TYR A 44 7.92 18.26 -5.46
C TYR A 44 9.41 18.13 -5.83
N THR A 45 10.28 18.26 -4.85
CA THR A 45 11.62 17.68 -4.86
C THR A 45 11.90 17.02 -3.52
N TYR A 46 12.77 16.01 -3.52
CA TYR A 46 13.19 15.33 -2.30
C TYR A 46 13.77 16.32 -1.27
N ALA A 47 14.71 17.18 -1.69
CA ALA A 47 15.37 18.14 -0.82
C ALA A 47 14.40 19.16 -0.19
N SER A 48 13.53 19.78 -1.00
CA SER A 48 12.55 20.77 -0.50
C SER A 48 11.53 20.15 0.45
N THR A 49 11.16 18.89 0.21
CA THR A 49 10.24 18.16 1.10
C THR A 49 10.89 17.87 2.45
N LEU A 50 12.16 17.45 2.47
CA LEU A 50 12.88 17.25 3.74
C LEU A 50 13.10 18.57 4.49
N GLU A 51 13.45 19.65 3.79
CA GLU A 51 13.59 20.97 4.39
C GLU A 51 12.27 21.46 5.01
N TRP A 52 11.16 21.28 4.29
CA TRP A 52 9.84 21.57 4.81
C TRP A 52 9.51 20.70 6.03
N LEU A 53 9.76 19.39 6.00
CA LEU A 53 9.51 18.49 7.13
C LEU A 53 10.29 18.89 8.40
N ARG A 54 11.50 19.44 8.26
CA ARG A 54 12.31 19.91 9.38
C ARG A 54 11.77 21.17 10.05
N THR A 55 11.08 22.02 9.29
CA THR A 55 10.64 23.35 9.75
C THR A 55 9.14 23.43 10.00
N ALA A 56 8.35 22.51 9.43
CA ALA A 56 6.91 22.49 9.55
C ALA A 56 6.44 22.02 10.94
N ASN A 57 5.44 22.72 11.48
CA ASN A 57 4.68 22.21 12.61
C ASN A 57 3.72 21.10 12.13
N LEU A 58 4.18 19.84 12.15
CA LEU A 58 3.39 18.70 11.68
C LEU A 58 2.11 18.48 12.50
N SER A 59 2.05 18.93 13.75
CA SER A 59 0.81 18.84 14.55
C SER A 59 -0.31 19.70 13.95
N GLU A 60 0.05 20.88 13.43
CA GLU A 60 -0.87 21.79 12.75
C GLU A 60 -1.13 21.34 11.31
N ALA A 61 -0.06 21.01 10.56
CA ALA A 61 -0.15 20.61 9.15
C ALA A 61 -0.96 19.32 8.94
N LEU A 62 -0.91 18.41 9.92
CA LEU A 62 -1.64 17.14 9.94
C LEU A 62 -2.69 17.11 11.05
N ALA A 63 -3.37 18.24 11.29
CA ALA A 63 -4.51 18.28 12.20
C ALA A 63 -5.57 17.24 11.77
N GLY A 64 -5.97 16.37 12.72
CA GLY A 64 -6.89 15.26 12.48
C GLY A 64 -6.27 13.99 11.88
N ALA A 65 -4.95 13.96 11.67
CA ALA A 65 -4.26 12.72 11.30
C ALA A 65 -4.20 11.75 12.49
N SER A 66 -4.49 10.48 12.20
CA SER A 66 -4.37 9.36 13.14
C SER A 66 -2.91 8.95 13.37
N TRP A 67 -2.03 9.29 12.44
CA TRP A 67 -0.60 9.06 12.53
C TRP A 67 0.18 10.25 12.00
N ARG A 68 1.24 10.62 12.74
CA ARG A 68 2.18 11.67 12.36
C ARG A 68 3.49 11.03 11.98
N PRO A 69 3.97 11.26 10.75
CA PRO A 69 5.23 10.69 10.33
C PRO A 69 6.41 11.42 10.97
N SER A 70 7.54 10.72 11.11
CA SER A 70 8.82 11.31 11.48
C SER A 70 9.64 11.66 10.24
N LEU A 71 10.69 12.47 10.41
CA LEU A 71 11.62 12.80 9.32
C LEU A 71 12.26 11.54 8.73
N ASP A 72 12.64 10.58 9.57
CA ASP A 72 13.31 9.33 9.17
C ASP A 72 12.47 8.45 8.23
N GLU A 73 11.14 8.61 8.25
CA GLU A 73 10.26 7.88 7.35
C GLU A 73 10.31 8.41 5.91
N PHE A 74 10.85 9.62 5.72
CA PHE A 74 11.08 10.28 4.44
C PHE A 74 12.54 10.39 4.06
N ASP A 75 13.45 10.49 5.03
CA ASP A 75 14.89 10.60 4.77
C ASP A 75 15.42 9.26 4.22
N LEU A 76 15.48 9.19 2.89
CA LEU A 76 16.01 8.04 2.17
C LEU A 76 17.52 7.92 2.40
N ASP A 77 18.25 9.02 2.60
CA ASP A 77 19.71 9.02 2.77
C ASP A 77 20.14 8.42 4.11
N ALA A 78 19.30 8.54 5.14
CA ALA A 78 19.51 7.84 6.41
C ALA A 78 19.67 6.32 6.23
N ALA A 79 19.09 5.72 5.18
CA ALA A 79 19.22 4.29 4.90
C ALA A 79 20.65 3.85 4.55
N ARG A 80 21.54 4.78 4.17
CA ARG A 80 22.98 4.51 3.93
C ARG A 80 23.72 4.18 5.23
N HIS A 81 23.17 4.63 6.37
CA HIS A 81 23.77 4.49 7.68
C HIS A 81 22.80 3.70 8.57
N GLY A 82 22.99 2.39 8.66
CA GLY A 82 22.15 1.54 9.51
C GLY A 82 22.15 0.09 9.08
N LYS A 83 21.11 -0.64 9.49
CA LYS A 83 21.03 -2.10 9.27
C LYS A 83 21.02 -2.54 7.81
N TRP A 84 20.77 -1.63 6.87
CA TRP A 84 20.80 -1.89 5.41
C TRP A 84 21.99 -1.21 4.72
N GLY A 85 22.79 -0.44 5.46
CA GLY A 85 23.79 0.47 4.89
C GLY A 85 24.87 -0.25 4.07
N ALA A 86 25.29 -1.45 4.49
CA ALA A 86 26.31 -2.21 3.76
C ALA A 86 25.92 -2.56 2.31
N TRP A 87 24.61 -2.66 2.01
CA TRP A 87 24.10 -2.95 0.66
C TRP A 87 23.67 -1.70 -0.10
N LEU A 88 23.32 -0.63 0.62
CA LEU A 88 22.74 0.57 0.03
C LEU A 88 23.74 1.71 -0.12
N ARG A 89 24.90 1.67 0.56
CA ARG A 89 25.82 2.82 0.67
C ARG A 89 26.13 3.49 -0.65
N ASP A 90 26.35 2.71 -1.71
CA ASP A 90 26.83 3.20 -3.01
C ASP A 90 25.84 2.94 -4.17
N ASP A 91 24.58 2.61 -3.85
CA ASP A 91 23.57 2.28 -4.88
C ASP A 91 22.81 3.50 -5.40
N GLU A 92 23.53 4.46 -5.98
CA GLU A 92 22.94 5.71 -6.48
C GLU A 92 21.71 5.54 -7.38
N PRO A 93 21.64 4.58 -8.32
CA PRO A 93 20.44 4.41 -9.14
C PRO A 93 19.18 4.12 -8.32
N VAL A 94 19.30 3.33 -7.23
CA VAL A 94 18.18 3.03 -6.34
C VAL A 94 17.72 4.29 -5.60
N PHE A 95 18.65 5.07 -5.06
CA PHE A 95 18.34 6.32 -4.36
C PHE A 95 17.74 7.35 -5.31
N ALA A 96 18.31 7.52 -6.50
CA ALA A 96 17.81 8.44 -7.51
C ALA A 96 16.36 8.10 -7.91
N ALA A 97 16.07 6.82 -8.19
CA ALA A 97 14.72 6.38 -8.52
C ALA A 97 13.73 6.62 -7.37
N ALA A 98 14.10 6.30 -6.13
CA ALA A 98 13.21 6.49 -4.98
C ALA A 98 12.99 7.98 -4.62
N LYS A 99 14.04 8.81 -4.65
CA LYS A 99 13.96 10.26 -4.40
C LYS A 99 13.13 11.00 -5.46
N ALA A 100 13.11 10.47 -6.69
CA ALA A 100 12.29 10.99 -7.77
C ALA A 100 10.78 10.77 -7.54
N VAL A 101 10.37 9.88 -6.63
CA VAL A 101 8.94 9.67 -6.30
C VAL A 101 8.51 10.59 -5.16
N ASN A 102 7.35 11.24 -5.30
CA ASN A 102 6.75 12.09 -4.27
C ASN A 102 6.24 11.27 -3.08
N ARG A 103 7.14 10.88 -2.19
CA ARG A 103 6.81 10.01 -1.05
C ARG A 103 5.71 10.59 -0.15
N TRP A 104 5.64 11.92 0.01
CA TRP A 104 4.56 12.58 0.74
C TRP A 104 3.19 12.27 0.16
N LEU A 105 3.03 12.47 -1.16
CA LEU A 105 1.77 12.17 -1.85
C LEU A 105 1.33 10.72 -1.62
N PHE A 106 2.28 9.78 -1.71
CA PHE A 106 1.97 8.36 -1.55
C PHE A 106 1.57 8.00 -0.12
N LEU A 107 2.22 8.58 0.89
CA LEU A 107 1.95 8.29 2.30
C LEU A 107 0.77 9.09 2.89
N GLU A 108 0.31 10.17 2.23
CA GLU A 108 -0.77 11.03 2.75
C GLU A 108 -2.02 10.26 3.24
N PRO A 109 -2.54 9.25 2.51
CA PRO A 109 -3.71 8.49 2.99
C PRO A 109 -3.48 7.75 4.31
N LEU A 110 -2.22 7.40 4.62
CA LEU A 110 -1.85 6.67 5.81
C LEU A 110 -1.86 7.57 7.06
N PHE A 111 -1.53 8.86 6.90
CA PHE A 111 -1.58 9.83 8.01
C PHE A 111 -3.00 9.90 8.59
N TYR A 112 -4.02 9.92 7.73
CA TYR A 112 -5.40 10.07 8.17
C TYR A 112 -6.06 8.74 8.55
N SER A 113 -5.76 7.65 7.82
CA SER A 113 -6.34 6.34 8.14
C SER A 113 -5.74 5.68 9.38
N GLY A 114 -4.52 6.05 9.79
CA GLY A 114 -3.81 5.42 10.90
C GLY A 114 -3.31 4.01 10.57
N GLY A 115 -3.48 3.55 9.33
CA GLY A 115 -3.07 2.23 8.85
C GLY A 115 -1.56 2.12 8.66
N ARG A 116 -0.76 2.34 9.70
CA ARG A 116 0.73 2.27 9.65
C ARG A 116 1.24 0.95 9.11
N GLY A 117 0.44 -0.10 9.29
CA GLY A 117 0.74 -1.42 8.79
C GLY A 117 0.84 -1.57 7.26
N SER A 118 0.27 -0.63 6.51
CA SER A 118 0.19 -0.74 5.05
C SER A 118 1.42 -0.21 4.30
N THR A 119 2.50 0.14 5.02
CA THR A 119 3.75 0.59 4.39
C THR A 119 4.98 0.00 5.08
N ALA A 120 5.96 -0.40 4.27
CA ALA A 120 7.29 -0.69 4.78
C ALA A 120 8.05 0.61 5.09
N ALA A 121 9.07 0.50 5.94
CA ALA A 121 10.00 1.59 6.21
C ALA A 121 10.81 1.94 4.95
N ALA A 122 11.22 3.20 4.83
CA ALA A 122 12.00 3.69 3.69
C ALA A 122 13.25 2.83 3.36
N PRO A 123 14.10 2.46 4.33
CA PRO A 123 15.27 1.62 4.06
C PRO A 123 14.93 0.25 3.46
N MET A 124 13.79 -0.33 3.85
CA MET A 124 13.33 -1.62 3.34
C MET A 124 12.91 -1.51 1.87
N HIS A 125 12.21 -0.45 1.47
CA HIS A 125 11.90 -0.20 0.06
C HIS A 125 13.16 -0.06 -0.79
N LEU A 126 14.17 0.66 -0.32
CA LEU A 126 15.44 0.80 -1.02
C LEU A 126 16.16 -0.54 -1.16
N TYR A 127 16.17 -1.34 -0.09
CA TYR A 127 16.75 -2.68 -0.14
C TYR A 127 16.02 -3.61 -1.11
N ILE A 128 14.68 -3.57 -1.16
CA ILE A 128 13.90 -4.31 -2.15
C ILE A 128 14.31 -3.93 -3.57
N LEU A 129 14.38 -2.62 -3.86
CA LEU A 129 14.79 -2.12 -5.18
C LEU A 129 16.20 -2.59 -5.54
N HIS A 130 17.15 -2.49 -4.61
CA HIS A 130 18.52 -2.98 -4.77
C HIS A 130 18.56 -4.48 -5.09
N ALA A 131 17.91 -5.30 -4.26
CA ALA A 131 17.99 -6.76 -4.34
C ALA A 131 17.34 -7.32 -5.61
N LEU A 132 16.26 -6.70 -6.06
CA LEU A 132 15.48 -7.16 -7.22
C LEU A 132 15.93 -6.54 -8.55
N ARG A 133 16.70 -5.44 -8.54
CA ARG A 133 17.19 -4.78 -9.76
C ARG A 133 17.91 -5.73 -10.72
N PRO A 134 18.81 -6.63 -10.30
CA PRO A 134 19.51 -7.51 -11.25
C PRO A 134 18.57 -8.40 -12.08
N ALA A 135 17.46 -8.86 -11.49
CA ALA A 135 16.49 -9.67 -12.22
C ALA A 135 15.69 -8.85 -13.24
N ALA A 136 15.32 -7.61 -12.88
CA ALA A 136 14.69 -6.67 -13.80
C ALA A 136 15.63 -6.28 -14.96
N ALA A 137 16.91 -6.05 -14.68
CA ALA A 137 17.91 -5.66 -15.67
C ALA A 137 18.26 -6.77 -16.68
N ALA A 138 17.96 -8.03 -16.35
CA ALA A 138 18.19 -9.17 -17.25
C ALA A 138 17.15 -9.27 -18.39
N SER A 139 16.12 -8.40 -18.41
CA SER A 139 15.12 -8.31 -19.47
C SER A 139 15.07 -6.89 -20.04
N ARG A 140 14.86 -6.78 -21.36
CA ARG A 140 14.66 -5.49 -22.03
C ARG A 140 13.29 -4.87 -21.74
N THR A 141 12.31 -5.68 -21.36
CA THR A 141 10.94 -5.24 -21.05
C THR A 141 10.48 -5.96 -19.78
N PRO A 142 11.06 -5.63 -18.61
CA PRO A 142 10.86 -6.41 -17.42
C PRO A 142 9.41 -6.29 -16.91
N THR A 143 8.87 -7.40 -16.42
CA THR A 143 7.59 -7.46 -15.71
C THR A 143 7.84 -7.60 -14.22
N LEU A 144 7.32 -6.64 -13.46
CA LEU A 144 7.54 -6.48 -12.03
C LEU A 144 6.21 -6.67 -11.30
N LEU A 145 6.17 -7.53 -10.29
CA LEU A 145 4.98 -7.76 -9.46
C LEU A 145 5.21 -7.28 -8.03
N ASP A 146 4.35 -6.40 -7.55
CA ASP A 146 4.30 -5.97 -6.15
C ASP A 146 3.05 -6.55 -5.47
N ALA A 147 3.24 -7.64 -4.74
CA ALA A 147 2.20 -8.39 -4.05
C ALA A 147 1.97 -7.80 -2.64
N GLY A 148 0.88 -7.05 -2.48
CA GLY A 148 0.67 -6.17 -1.32
C GLY A 148 1.22 -4.76 -1.59
N CYS A 149 0.89 -4.20 -2.76
CA CYS A 149 1.49 -2.95 -3.24
C CYS A 149 1.10 -1.69 -2.47
N GLY A 150 0.11 -1.78 -1.58
CA GLY A 150 -0.38 -0.68 -0.77
C GLY A 150 -0.77 0.53 -1.61
N VAL A 151 -0.16 1.68 -1.31
CA VAL A 151 -0.39 2.95 -2.00
C VAL A 151 0.45 3.12 -3.29
N GLY A 152 1.26 2.13 -3.66
CA GLY A 152 1.99 2.08 -4.94
C GLY A 152 3.32 2.83 -4.99
N PHE A 153 3.90 3.23 -3.84
CA PHE A 153 5.17 3.97 -3.80
C PHE A 153 6.31 3.16 -4.42
N LEU A 154 6.48 1.92 -3.96
CA LEU A 154 7.52 1.03 -4.45
C LEU A 154 7.32 0.74 -5.94
N LEU A 155 6.09 0.47 -6.37
CA LEU A 155 5.74 0.25 -7.78
C LEU A 155 6.20 1.41 -8.68
N GLN A 156 5.99 2.67 -8.26
CA GLN A 156 6.44 3.84 -9.01
C GLN A 156 7.97 3.96 -9.06
N ALA A 157 8.65 3.75 -7.94
CA ALA A 157 10.12 3.80 -7.88
C ALA A 157 10.74 2.68 -8.72
N TRP A 158 10.15 1.50 -8.71
CA TRP A 158 10.63 0.33 -9.43
C TRP A 158 10.51 0.50 -10.94
N LEU A 159 9.42 1.12 -11.43
CA LEU A 159 9.28 1.51 -12.84
C LEU A 159 10.36 2.49 -13.29
N LEU A 160 10.68 3.49 -12.48
CA LEU A 160 11.75 4.44 -12.80
C LEU A 160 13.11 3.74 -12.89
N LEU A 161 13.37 2.84 -11.94
CA LEU A 161 14.62 2.08 -11.88
C LEU A 161 14.78 1.08 -13.03
N ALA A 162 13.69 0.43 -13.43
CA ALA A 162 13.69 -0.56 -14.52
C ALA A 162 13.78 0.09 -15.91
N GLY A 163 13.29 1.33 -16.07
CA GLY A 163 13.45 2.11 -17.29
C GLY A 163 12.41 1.83 -18.38
N GLU A 164 12.81 2.06 -19.64
CA GLU A 164 11.90 2.00 -20.79
C GLU A 164 11.32 0.59 -21.00
N GLY A 165 10.03 0.52 -21.35
CA GLY A 165 9.36 -0.73 -21.68
C GLY A 165 9.01 -1.62 -20.47
N ALA A 166 9.36 -1.22 -19.25
CA ALA A 166 8.99 -1.94 -18.04
C ALA A 166 7.48 -1.99 -17.83
N ARG A 167 6.97 -3.14 -17.38
CA ARG A 167 5.59 -3.34 -16.92
C ARG A 167 5.63 -3.58 -15.42
N ALA A 168 4.83 -2.85 -14.66
CA ALA A 168 4.66 -3.08 -13.23
C ALA A 168 3.20 -3.37 -12.89
N VAL A 169 3.00 -4.41 -12.09
CA VAL A 169 1.70 -4.90 -11.64
C VAL A 169 1.66 -4.85 -10.12
N GLY A 170 0.75 -4.05 -9.57
CA GLY A 170 0.45 -4.03 -8.15
C GLY A 170 -0.81 -4.84 -7.83
N VAL A 171 -0.78 -5.66 -6.79
CA VAL A 171 -1.97 -6.33 -6.25
C VAL A 171 -2.11 -5.97 -4.79
N ASP A 172 -3.32 -5.65 -4.36
CA ASP A 172 -3.63 -5.47 -2.94
C ASP A 172 -5.04 -5.97 -2.62
N ILE A 173 -5.27 -6.44 -1.41
CA ILE A 173 -6.60 -6.90 -0.98
C ILE A 173 -7.50 -5.72 -0.58
N ASP A 174 -6.89 -4.63 -0.08
CA ASP A 174 -7.61 -3.43 0.32
C ASP A 174 -7.97 -2.56 -0.88
N SER A 175 -9.27 -2.48 -1.16
CA SER A 175 -9.83 -1.61 -2.19
C SER A 175 -9.43 -0.13 -2.06
N ARG A 176 -9.23 0.37 -0.82
CA ARG A 176 -8.82 1.75 -0.57
C ARG A 176 -7.38 1.98 -0.97
N ALA A 177 -6.49 1.04 -0.62
CA ALA A 177 -5.09 1.04 -1.05
C ALA A 177 -4.98 1.02 -2.58
N VAL A 178 -5.71 0.12 -3.26
CA VAL A 178 -5.77 0.05 -4.73
C VAL A 178 -6.23 1.37 -5.35
N ALA A 179 -7.30 1.97 -4.83
CA ALA A 179 -7.80 3.25 -5.31
C ALA A 179 -6.79 4.39 -5.11
N ALA A 180 -6.11 4.42 -3.95
CA ALA A 180 -5.04 5.37 -3.67
C ALA A 180 -3.86 5.19 -4.63
N ALA A 181 -3.38 3.97 -4.81
CA ALA A 181 -2.29 3.65 -5.72
C ALA A 181 -2.60 4.10 -7.14
N ARG A 182 -3.78 3.76 -7.69
CA ARG A 182 -4.19 4.21 -9.03
C ARG A 182 -4.17 5.74 -9.15
N ARG A 183 -4.75 6.45 -8.18
CA ARG A 183 -4.76 7.93 -8.14
C ARG A 183 -3.35 8.51 -8.09
N HIS A 184 -2.47 7.99 -7.23
CA HIS A 184 -1.11 8.49 -7.09
C HIS A 184 -0.28 8.20 -8.34
N LEU A 185 -0.38 6.99 -8.88
CA LEU A 185 0.28 6.58 -10.11
C LEU A 185 -0.26 7.29 -11.36
N SER A 186 -1.40 7.98 -11.32
CA SER A 186 -1.86 8.85 -12.40
C SER A 186 -1.59 10.33 -12.16
N SER A 187 -1.08 10.71 -10.99
CA SER A 187 -0.88 12.12 -10.62
C SER A 187 0.27 12.75 -11.38
N ALA A 188 0.08 13.99 -11.85
CA ALA A 188 1.15 14.83 -12.39
C ALA A 188 2.22 15.17 -11.34
N HIS A 189 1.89 15.05 -10.06
CA HIS A 189 2.79 15.29 -8.93
C HIS A 189 3.37 14.00 -8.33
N ALA A 190 3.18 12.85 -8.99
CA ALA A 190 3.75 11.58 -8.54
C ALA A 190 5.28 11.58 -8.53
N LEU A 191 5.88 12.41 -9.39
CA LEU A 191 7.31 12.51 -9.61
C LEU A 191 7.85 13.90 -9.27
N ALA A 192 9.14 13.97 -9.02
CA ALA A 192 9.86 15.21 -8.82
C ALA A 192 9.90 16.07 -10.08
N ALA A 193 10.01 17.38 -9.88
CA ALA A 193 10.13 18.36 -10.96
C ALA A 193 11.22 17.94 -11.95
N GLY A 194 10.89 17.95 -13.25
CA GLY A 194 11.84 17.59 -14.32
C GLY A 194 12.06 16.08 -14.51
N VAL A 195 11.54 15.21 -13.65
CA VAL A 195 11.64 13.75 -13.83
C VAL A 195 10.51 13.29 -14.75
N ALA A 196 10.87 12.88 -15.96
CA ALA A 196 9.94 12.24 -16.87
C ALA A 196 9.76 10.75 -16.56
N ARG A 197 8.55 10.21 -16.80
CA ARG A 197 8.36 8.76 -16.80
C ARG A 197 9.12 8.13 -17.96
N PRO A 198 9.77 6.97 -17.77
CA PRO A 198 10.34 6.23 -18.87
C PRO A 198 9.26 5.89 -19.90
N ARG A 199 9.65 5.97 -21.17
CA ARG A 199 8.74 5.73 -22.31
C ARG A 199 8.23 4.30 -22.28
N ARG A 200 7.04 4.10 -22.87
CA ARG A 200 6.42 2.77 -23.08
C ARG A 200 6.24 1.94 -21.80
N THR A 201 6.33 2.56 -20.63
CA THR A 201 6.06 1.89 -19.36
C THR A 201 4.58 1.62 -19.22
N ARG A 202 4.24 0.52 -18.54
CA ARG A 202 2.85 0.17 -18.22
C ARG A 202 2.74 -0.08 -16.74
N VAL A 203 1.71 0.51 -16.13
CA VAL A 203 1.40 0.27 -14.72
C VAL A 203 -0.04 -0.15 -14.58
N GLU A 204 -0.25 -1.21 -13.81
CA GLU A 204 -1.56 -1.76 -13.53
C GLU A 204 -1.65 -2.06 -12.05
N VAL A 205 -2.75 -1.68 -11.40
CA VAL A 205 -3.02 -2.04 -10.00
C VAL A 205 -4.38 -2.71 -9.94
N ARG A 206 -4.46 -3.88 -9.31
CA ARG A 206 -5.72 -4.62 -9.14
C ARG A 206 -5.99 -4.95 -7.68
N ARG A 207 -7.29 -5.07 -7.37
CA ARG A 207 -7.72 -5.71 -6.14
C ARG A 207 -7.67 -7.22 -6.31
N GLY A 208 -7.11 -7.94 -5.35
CA GLY A 208 -7.08 -9.40 -5.37
C GLY A 208 -6.24 -9.98 -4.24
N ASP A 209 -6.16 -11.31 -4.21
CA ASP A 209 -5.20 -12.02 -3.37
C ASP A 209 -3.79 -11.83 -3.96
N ALA A 210 -2.95 -11.14 -3.20
CA ALA A 210 -1.58 -10.85 -3.59
C ALA A 210 -0.71 -12.11 -3.70
N LEU A 211 -1.00 -13.18 -2.96
CA LEU A 211 -0.21 -14.43 -2.97
C LEU A 211 -0.65 -15.40 -4.07
N ALA A 212 -1.83 -15.17 -4.66
CA ALA A 212 -2.40 -16.01 -5.71
C ALA A 212 -2.93 -15.16 -6.88
N PRO A 213 -2.06 -14.43 -7.59
CA PRO A 213 -2.49 -13.64 -8.74
C PRO A 213 -3.16 -14.54 -9.80
N PRO A 214 -4.32 -14.12 -10.35
CA PRO A 214 -5.04 -14.93 -11.33
C PRO A 214 -4.28 -14.97 -12.66
N PRO A 215 -4.39 -16.05 -13.47
CA PRO A 215 -3.73 -16.16 -14.77
C PRO A 215 -4.10 -15.05 -15.76
N THR A 216 -5.26 -14.42 -15.58
CA THR A 216 -5.71 -13.26 -16.37
C THR A 216 -4.91 -11.98 -16.09
N LEU A 217 -4.14 -11.93 -14.99
CA LEU A 217 -3.31 -10.80 -14.61
C LEU A 217 -1.85 -11.01 -15.06
N LEU A 218 -1.31 -12.19 -14.76
CA LEU A 218 0.04 -12.61 -15.10
C LEU A 218 0.05 -14.10 -15.44
N ARG A 219 0.72 -14.44 -16.55
CA ARG A 219 0.97 -15.81 -16.98
C ARG A 219 2.09 -16.45 -16.18
N ASP A 220 2.18 -17.77 -16.29
CA ASP A 220 3.23 -18.55 -15.66
C ASP A 220 4.60 -18.17 -16.25
N GLY A 221 5.57 -17.94 -15.37
CA GLY A 221 6.90 -17.47 -15.76
C GLY A 221 6.96 -16.08 -16.41
N GLU A 222 5.92 -15.25 -16.27
CA GLU A 222 5.91 -13.91 -16.88
C GLU A 222 6.70 -12.86 -16.07
N ALA A 223 6.73 -12.95 -14.73
CA ALA A 223 7.36 -11.96 -13.88
C ALA A 223 8.88 -12.16 -13.78
N ASP A 224 9.65 -11.10 -14.03
CA ASP A 224 11.10 -11.05 -13.83
C ASP A 224 11.45 -10.93 -12.34
N ALA A 225 10.66 -10.15 -11.61
CA ALA A 225 10.89 -9.92 -10.21
C ALA A 225 9.59 -9.70 -9.43
N VAL A 226 9.57 -10.18 -8.19
CA VAL A 226 8.40 -10.13 -7.31
C VAL A 226 8.81 -9.55 -5.95
N ASN A 227 8.13 -8.50 -5.50
CA ASN A 227 8.15 -8.08 -4.10
C ASN A 227 6.90 -8.61 -3.39
N VAL A 228 7.04 -9.06 -2.14
CA VAL A 228 5.92 -9.39 -1.26
C VAL A 228 5.89 -8.39 -0.11
N GLY A 229 4.95 -7.46 -0.19
CA GLY A 229 4.63 -6.45 0.82
C GLY A 229 3.89 -6.99 2.05
N LEU A 230 3.94 -8.30 2.29
CA LEU A 230 3.38 -8.97 3.47
C LEU A 230 4.31 -10.11 3.93
N ALA A 231 4.34 -10.42 5.22
CA ALA A 231 5.11 -11.53 5.77
C ALA A 231 4.34 -12.83 5.65
N VAL A 232 5.02 -13.90 5.24
CA VAL A 232 4.39 -15.22 5.03
C VAL A 232 4.97 -16.25 5.99
N GLU A 233 4.22 -17.30 6.32
CA GLU A 233 4.64 -18.33 7.27
C GLU A 233 5.81 -19.20 6.76
N GLY A 234 6.07 -19.19 5.46
CA GLY A 234 7.18 -19.91 4.86
C GLY A 234 7.12 -19.91 3.34
N VAL A 235 8.12 -20.54 2.72
CA VAL A 235 8.25 -20.59 1.25
C VAL A 235 7.05 -21.26 0.58
N GLY A 236 6.41 -22.24 1.25
CA GLY A 236 5.22 -22.92 0.73
C GLY A 236 4.03 -21.97 0.45
N ALA A 237 3.90 -20.89 1.22
CA ALA A 237 2.84 -19.89 1.04
C ALA A 237 3.05 -19.04 -0.23
N LEU A 238 4.24 -19.10 -0.84
CA LEU A 238 4.59 -18.37 -2.05
C LEU A 238 4.30 -19.17 -3.33
N ARG A 239 3.59 -20.31 -3.25
CA ARG A 239 3.34 -21.19 -4.41
C ARG A 239 2.73 -20.45 -5.61
N GLY A 240 1.74 -19.59 -5.38
CA GLY A 240 1.10 -18.81 -6.46
C GLY A 240 2.05 -17.81 -7.11
N LEU A 241 2.88 -17.14 -6.31
CA LEU A 241 3.91 -16.21 -6.78
C LEU A 241 5.06 -16.90 -7.51
N ARG A 242 5.48 -18.07 -7.00
CA ARG A 242 6.49 -18.93 -7.64
C ARG A 242 6.06 -19.34 -9.04
N ARG A 243 4.77 -19.59 -9.26
CA ARG A 243 4.22 -19.94 -10.58
C ARG A 243 4.46 -18.83 -11.61
N VAL A 244 4.14 -17.58 -11.26
CA VAL A 244 4.28 -16.43 -12.19
C VAL A 244 5.71 -15.92 -12.32
N LEU A 245 6.60 -16.21 -11.37
CA LEU A 245 8.02 -15.86 -11.45
C LEU A 245 8.72 -16.73 -12.51
N ARG A 246 9.52 -16.11 -13.39
CA ARG A 246 10.34 -16.83 -14.38
C ARG A 246 11.52 -17.54 -13.73
N VAL A 247 12.08 -18.54 -14.40
CA VAL A 247 13.36 -19.14 -14.01
C VAL A 247 14.47 -18.08 -14.03
N GLY A 248 15.30 -18.08 -12.99
CA GLY A 248 16.31 -17.03 -12.74
C GLY A 248 15.74 -15.68 -12.28
N GLY A 249 14.41 -15.53 -12.24
CA GLY A 249 13.76 -14.37 -11.64
C GLY A 249 13.94 -14.34 -10.12
N ARG A 250 13.80 -13.15 -9.52
CA ARG A 250 14.00 -12.96 -8.07
C ARG A 250 12.72 -12.60 -7.34
N LEU A 251 12.57 -13.10 -6.12
CA LEU A 251 11.47 -12.78 -5.22
C LEU A 251 12.01 -12.33 -3.87
N ALA A 252 11.52 -11.21 -3.37
CA ALA A 252 11.83 -10.73 -2.02
C ALA A 252 10.58 -10.83 -1.13
N ALA A 253 10.69 -11.51 0.00
CA ALA A 253 9.59 -11.69 0.94
C ALA A 253 10.08 -11.76 2.40
N PRO A 254 9.36 -11.16 3.35
CA PRO A 254 9.52 -11.47 4.76
C PRO A 254 8.95 -12.86 5.08
N LEU A 255 9.76 -13.75 5.64
CA LEU A 255 9.36 -15.08 6.12
C LEU A 255 9.26 -15.06 7.65
N CYS A 256 8.08 -15.28 8.21
CA CYS A 256 7.87 -15.28 9.66
C CYS A 256 8.77 -16.34 10.33
N ALA A 257 9.35 -15.99 11.47
CA ALA A 257 10.05 -16.94 12.32
C ALA A 257 9.07 -18.00 12.86
N ALA A 258 9.54 -19.24 13.03
CA ALA A 258 8.71 -20.33 13.56
C ALA A 258 8.23 -20.04 15.00
N ALA A 259 9.09 -19.42 15.81
CA ALA A 259 8.74 -18.93 17.15
C ALA A 259 8.57 -17.42 17.12
N GLN A 260 7.45 -16.93 17.66
CA GLN A 260 7.15 -15.50 17.75
C GLN A 260 7.29 -15.03 19.20
N PRO A 261 8.02 -13.92 19.46
CA PRO A 261 8.05 -13.30 20.78
C PRO A 261 6.65 -12.91 21.26
N ALA A 262 6.39 -13.01 22.57
CA ALA A 262 5.08 -12.74 23.15
C ALA A 262 4.64 -11.26 23.02
N ASP A 263 5.58 -10.33 22.80
CA ASP A 263 5.31 -8.91 22.60
C ASP A 263 4.90 -8.56 21.16
N VAL A 264 4.90 -9.53 20.23
CA VAL A 264 4.48 -9.30 18.85
C VAL A 264 2.95 -9.20 18.76
N PRO A 265 2.39 -8.08 18.26
CA PRO A 265 0.94 -7.93 18.14
C PRO A 265 0.31 -8.98 17.22
N ALA A 266 -0.95 -9.33 17.49
CA ALA A 266 -1.74 -10.16 16.60
C ALA A 266 -1.81 -9.56 15.18
N GLY A 267 -1.63 -10.40 14.16
CA GLY A 267 -1.57 -9.96 12.76
C GLY A 267 -0.20 -9.45 12.30
N MET A 268 0.80 -9.42 13.18
CA MET A 268 2.20 -9.18 12.83
C MET A 268 3.05 -10.42 13.10
N CYS A 269 4.25 -10.45 12.54
CA CYS A 269 5.29 -11.40 12.92
C CYS A 269 6.67 -10.73 12.91
N VAL A 270 7.58 -11.23 13.75
CA VAL A 270 9.01 -11.15 13.49
C VAL A 270 9.30 -12.07 12.31
N ALA A 271 9.86 -11.49 11.26
CA ALA A 271 10.17 -12.15 10.01
C ALA A 271 11.62 -11.90 9.61
N ARG A 272 12.19 -12.87 8.91
CA ARG A 272 13.43 -12.71 8.20
C ARG A 272 13.12 -12.22 6.80
N PHE A 273 13.58 -11.03 6.43
CA PHE A 273 13.48 -10.57 5.05
C PHE A 273 14.42 -11.41 4.20
N THR A 274 13.88 -12.09 3.19
CA THR A 274 14.63 -13.05 2.38
C THR A 274 14.49 -12.77 0.89
N VAL A 275 15.60 -12.80 0.17
CA VAL A 275 15.65 -12.70 -1.30
C VAL A 275 15.94 -14.08 -1.86
N MET A 276 15.10 -14.54 -2.77
CA MET A 276 15.16 -15.85 -3.39
C MET A 276 15.27 -15.74 -4.91
N SER A 277 15.84 -16.76 -5.55
CA SER A 277 15.81 -16.96 -7.00
C SER A 277 15.03 -18.23 -7.32
N LYS A 278 14.33 -18.24 -8.46
CA LYS A 278 13.70 -19.47 -8.97
C LYS A 278 14.71 -20.31 -9.74
N GLY A 279 14.86 -21.57 -9.37
CA GLY A 279 15.69 -22.56 -10.06
C GLY A 279 15.04 -23.12 -11.33
N GLU A 280 15.81 -23.88 -12.10
CA GLU A 280 15.34 -24.60 -13.29
C GLU A 280 14.29 -25.67 -12.97
N ASP A 281 14.34 -26.24 -11.76
CA ASP A 281 13.33 -27.14 -11.20
C ASP A 281 12.03 -26.43 -10.78
N GLY A 282 11.99 -25.10 -10.90
CA GLY A 282 10.86 -24.26 -10.55
C GLY A 282 10.73 -23.95 -9.06
N GLU A 283 11.67 -24.40 -8.22
CA GLU A 283 11.69 -24.15 -6.77
C GLU A 283 12.37 -22.81 -6.42
N LEU A 284 12.15 -22.33 -5.19
CA LEU A 284 12.72 -21.06 -4.71
C LEU A 284 13.91 -21.33 -3.78
N TYR A 285 15.02 -20.69 -4.08
CA TYR A 285 16.27 -20.82 -3.34
C TYR A 285 16.71 -19.46 -2.78
N PRO A 286 16.96 -19.34 -1.47
CA PRO A 286 17.56 -18.12 -0.90
C PRO A 286 18.87 -17.77 -1.61
N LEU A 287 19.09 -16.49 -1.89
CA LEU A 287 20.35 -16.04 -2.47
C LEU A 287 21.47 -16.14 -1.41
N PRO A 288 22.66 -16.65 -1.74
CA PRO A 288 23.77 -16.72 -0.79
C PRO A 288 24.22 -15.36 -0.25
N SER A 289 24.02 -14.29 -1.03
CA SER A 289 24.36 -12.91 -0.65
C SER A 289 23.26 -12.18 0.12
N ASP A 290 22.13 -12.86 0.41
CA ASP A 290 21.03 -12.28 1.16
C ASP A 290 21.36 -12.21 2.66
N PRO A 291 21.35 -11.01 3.28
CA PRO A 291 21.66 -10.86 4.70
C PRO A 291 20.64 -11.46 5.65
N GLY A 292 19.42 -11.76 5.19
CA GLY A 292 18.39 -12.29 6.08
C GLY A 292 18.05 -11.32 7.22
N VAL A 293 17.82 -10.04 6.90
CA VAL A 293 17.60 -9.00 7.93
C VAL A 293 16.28 -9.22 8.65
N GLU A 294 16.31 -9.21 9.98
CA GLU A 294 15.10 -9.28 10.78
C GLU A 294 14.25 -8.00 10.66
N VAL A 295 12.95 -8.20 10.51
CA VAL A 295 11.93 -7.17 10.41
C VAL A 295 10.69 -7.56 11.22
N ARG A 296 9.97 -6.58 11.76
CA ARG A 296 8.60 -6.76 12.24
C ARG A 296 7.65 -6.31 11.14
N PHE A 297 6.73 -7.17 10.76
CA PHE A 297 5.94 -6.93 9.55
C PHE A 297 4.54 -7.54 9.66
N ILE A 298 3.60 -7.07 8.86
CA ILE A 298 2.24 -7.62 8.86
C ILE A 298 2.24 -8.99 8.20
N LYS A 299 1.61 -9.93 8.88
CA LYS A 299 1.41 -11.28 8.40
C LYS A 299 0.33 -11.26 7.32
N ALA A 300 0.61 -11.94 6.21
CA ALA A 300 -0.36 -12.22 5.18
C ALA A 300 -1.52 -12.99 5.82
N MET A 301 -2.73 -12.49 5.61
CA MET A 301 -3.94 -13.10 6.13
C MET A 301 -4.52 -13.97 5.03
N THR A 302 -4.78 -15.24 5.32
CA THR A 302 -5.57 -16.08 4.43
C THR A 302 -7.05 -15.68 4.55
N PRO A 303 -7.88 -15.89 3.52
CA PRO A 303 -9.33 -15.67 3.61
C PRO A 303 -10.00 -16.39 4.81
N GLU A 304 -9.42 -17.49 5.28
CA GLU A 304 -9.87 -18.22 6.47
C GLU A 304 -9.64 -17.43 7.76
N THR A 305 -8.61 -16.58 7.80
CA THR A 305 -8.26 -15.72 8.94
C THR A 305 -8.90 -14.33 8.90
N PHE A 306 -9.47 -13.92 7.76
CA PHE A 306 -10.20 -12.67 7.62
C PHE A 306 -11.67 -12.95 7.31
N PRO A 307 -12.58 -12.91 8.30
CA PRO A 307 -13.99 -13.08 8.01
C PRO A 307 -14.40 -11.99 7.00
N PRO A 308 -15.29 -12.31 6.03
CA PRO A 308 -15.80 -11.34 5.07
C PRO A 308 -16.16 -10.01 5.75
N PRO A 309 -15.98 -8.85 5.09
CA PRO A 309 -16.34 -7.54 5.65
C PRO A 309 -17.77 -7.49 6.22
N GLU A 310 -18.68 -8.26 5.64
CA GLU A 310 -20.06 -8.46 6.13
C GLU A 310 -20.11 -9.11 7.51
N LEU A 311 -19.26 -10.09 7.80
CA LEU A 311 -19.16 -10.71 9.11
C LEU A 311 -18.56 -9.76 10.16
N GLU A 312 -17.62 -8.90 9.77
CA GLU A 312 -17.09 -7.88 10.69
C GLU A 312 -18.13 -6.77 10.97
N LEU A 313 -18.86 -6.34 9.94
CA LEU A 313 -19.99 -5.41 10.08
C LEU A 313 -21.10 -6.01 10.95
N GLN A 314 -21.46 -7.28 10.74
CA GLN A 314 -22.42 -8.00 11.57
C GLN A 314 -21.95 -8.09 13.03
N ARG A 315 -20.65 -8.33 13.28
CA ARG A 315 -20.09 -8.33 14.64
C ARG A 315 -20.17 -6.94 15.29
N LYS A 316 -19.85 -5.87 14.55
CA LYS A 316 -19.97 -4.48 15.04
C LYS A 316 -21.41 -4.12 15.35
N LEU A 317 -22.36 -4.47 14.48
CA LEU A 317 -23.79 -4.27 14.69
C LEU A 317 -24.30 -5.06 15.90
N LYS A 318 -23.93 -6.34 16.04
CA LYS A 318 -24.30 -7.15 17.22
C LYS A 318 -23.78 -6.55 18.52
N ARG A 319 -22.54 -6.06 18.56
CA ARG A 319 -21.98 -5.39 19.74
C ARG A 319 -22.71 -4.08 20.07
N ALA A 320 -23.01 -3.27 19.06
CA ALA A 320 -23.76 -2.03 19.24
C ALA A 320 -25.19 -2.28 19.75
N MET A 321 -25.85 -3.33 19.29
CA MET A 321 -27.18 -3.73 19.76
C MET A 321 -27.15 -4.29 21.18
N ALA A 322 -26.14 -5.12 21.53
CA ALA A 322 -25.98 -5.64 22.89
C ALA A 322 -25.74 -4.52 23.92
N HIS A 323 -24.96 -3.49 23.57
CA HIS A 323 -24.77 -2.33 24.46
C HIS A 323 -26.05 -1.51 24.68
N ARG A 324 -26.98 -1.48 23.72
CA ARG A 324 -28.26 -0.77 23.90
C ARG A 324 -29.23 -1.50 24.83
N LEU A 325 -29.19 -2.84 24.87
CA LEU A 325 -30.06 -3.66 25.72
C LEU A 325 -29.65 -3.68 27.19
N ILE A 326 -28.43 -3.26 27.52
CA ILE A 326 -27.91 -3.23 28.91
C ILE A 326 -28.16 -1.86 29.56
N VAL A 327 -28.47 -0.83 28.78
CA VAL A 327 -28.63 0.57 29.24
C VAL A 327 -30.11 1.00 29.25
N SER A 328 -31.02 0.06 29.03
CA SER A 328 -32.49 0.21 29.08
C SER A 328 -33.07 -0.71 30.13
#